data_AF-A0A448WTY8-F1
#
_entry.id   AF-A0A448WTY8-F1
#
_cell.length_a   1.000
_cell.length_b   1.000
_cell.length_c   1.000
_cell.angle_alpha   90.00
_cell.angle_beta   90.00
_cell.angle_gamma   90.00
#
_symmetry.space_group_name_H-M   'P 1'
#
loop_
_entity.id
_entity.type
_entity.pdbx_description
1 polymer ?
#
loop_
_entity_poly.entity_id
_entity_poly.type
_entity_poly.pdbx_seq_one_letter_code
_entity_poly.pdbx_strand_id
1 'polypeptide(L)'
;MLFFGLSHLSASATKGKSNRLAIMNALNFCCLAGRVNEAAKATAQRALNSTEGKHFVILLRGAGSCQYQGLYRYLPELDAMLRLTGGGPRLVNNTMIQRFYK
;
A
#
# COMPACT_ATOMS: atom_id res chain seq x y z
N MET A 1 5.71 12.00 0.98
CA MET A 1 5.14 10.68 0.57
C MET A 1 3.93 10.39 1.41
N LEU A 2 2.84 9.94 0.79
CA LEU A 2 1.56 9.72 1.46
C LEU A 2 1.15 8.27 1.32
N PHE A 3 0.71 7.68 2.42
CA PHE A 3 0.40 6.26 2.48
C PHE A 3 -1.09 6.06 2.74
N PHE A 4 -1.79 5.37 1.82
CA PHE A 4 -3.17 4.95 2.03
C PHE A 4 -3.17 3.57 2.70
N GLY A 5 -3.53 3.54 3.98
CA GLY A 5 -3.68 2.32 4.78
C GLY A 5 -2.84 2.29 6.06
N LEU A 6 -3.46 2.62 7.18
CA LEU A 6 -3.54 1.78 8.40
C LEU A 6 -4.10 2.63 9.55
N SER A 7 -5.39 2.48 9.88
CA SER A 7 -5.94 2.95 11.15
C SER A 7 -6.01 1.82 12.19
N HIS A 8 -4.98 0.98 12.27
CA HIS A 8 -4.81 0.04 13.38
C HIS A 8 -3.33 -0.24 13.65
N LEU A 9 -2.54 0.83 13.81
CA LEU A 9 -1.25 0.74 14.48
C LEU A 9 -1.23 1.75 15.64
N SER A 10 -2.17 1.58 16.57
CA SER A 10 -2.03 2.11 17.92
C SER A 10 -2.03 0.92 18.86
N ALA A 11 -0.85 0.63 19.40
CA ALA A 11 -0.62 -0.08 20.64
C ALA A 11 -1.51 -1.32 20.90
N SER A 12 -1.17 -2.44 20.26
CA SER A 12 -1.36 -3.79 20.81
C SER A 12 -1.20 -4.79 19.67
N ALA A 13 -0.35 -5.79 19.89
CA ALA A 13 -0.13 -6.91 19.00
C ALA A 13 -1.37 -7.84 18.89
N THR A 14 -2.56 -7.35 18.53
CA THR A 14 -3.72 -8.22 18.21
C THR A 14 -4.77 -7.51 17.35
N LYS A 15 -4.71 -7.61 16.01
CA LYS A 15 -5.92 -7.69 15.14
C LYS A 15 -5.58 -8.45 13.86
N GLY A 16 -5.71 -9.78 13.91
CA GLY A 16 -5.36 -10.73 12.83
C GLY A 16 -6.15 -10.64 11.53
N LYS A 17 -6.75 -9.50 11.19
CA LYS A 17 -7.55 -9.31 9.96
C LYS A 17 -6.70 -8.60 8.91
N SER A 18 -6.38 -9.30 7.82
CA SER A 18 -5.59 -8.74 6.71
C SER A 18 -6.31 -7.54 6.07
N ASN A 19 -5.56 -6.49 5.71
CA ASN A 19 -6.08 -5.33 4.97
C ASN A 19 -6.07 -5.55 3.44
N ARG A 20 -5.74 -6.75 2.98
CA ARG A 20 -5.65 -7.13 1.55
C ARG A 20 -6.89 -6.74 0.76
N LEU A 21 -8.10 -7.05 1.25
CA LEU A 21 -9.34 -6.73 0.56
C LEU A 21 -9.58 -5.22 0.43
N ALA A 22 -9.24 -4.44 1.46
CA ALA A 22 -9.37 -2.99 1.43
C ALA A 22 -8.42 -2.37 0.39
N ILE A 23 -7.17 -2.84 0.35
CA ILE A 23 -6.18 -2.40 -0.64
C ILE A 23 -6.59 -2.82 -2.05
N MET A 24 -7.10 -4.04 -2.22
CA MET A 24 -7.64 -4.52 -3.49
C MET A 24 -8.77 -3.61 -4.00
N ASN A 25 -9.70 -3.23 -3.12
CA ASN A 25 -10.79 -2.32 -3.45
C ASN A 25 -10.27 -0.92 -3.80
N ALA A 26 -9.31 -0.39 -3.04
CA ALA A 26 -8.70 0.90 -3.34
C ALA A 26 -8.01 0.90 -4.73
N LEU A 27 -7.28 -0.16 -5.08
CA LEU A 27 -6.70 -0.32 -6.42
C LEU A 27 -7.77 -0.38 -7.51
N ASN A 28 -8.84 -1.14 -7.29
CA ASN A 28 -9.93 -1.33 -8.25
C ASN A 28 -10.71 -0.06 -8.56
N PHE A 29 -11.06 0.70 -7.52
CA PHE A 29 -12.07 1.75 -7.60
C PHE A 29 -11.54 3.17 -7.44
N CYS A 30 -10.32 3.34 -6.90
CA CYS A 30 -9.77 4.66 -6.60
C CYS A 30 -8.44 4.91 -7.32
N CYS A 31 -7.44 4.06 -7.09
CA CYS A 31 -6.05 4.36 -7.48
C CYS A 31 -5.70 3.95 -8.92
N LEU A 32 -6.28 2.85 -9.42
CA LEU A 32 -5.99 2.29 -10.75
C LEU A 32 -7.29 2.02 -11.52
N ALA A 33 -8.28 2.88 -11.34
CA ALA A 33 -9.53 2.82 -12.09
C ALA A 33 -9.32 3.23 -13.56
N GLY A 34 -10.17 2.69 -14.44
CA GLY A 34 -10.17 2.99 -15.87
C GLY A 34 -9.25 2.10 -16.72
N ARG A 35 -9.58 2.00 -18.01
CA ARG A 35 -8.94 1.09 -18.99
C ARG A 35 -7.45 1.34 -19.18
N VAL A 36 -7.00 2.58 -19.06
CA VAL A 36 -5.58 2.97 -19.19
C VAL A 36 -4.71 2.34 -18.10
N ASN A 37 -5.27 2.07 -16.92
CA ASN A 37 -4.55 1.55 -15.76
C ASN A 37 -4.69 0.03 -15.58
N GLU A 38 -5.36 -0.67 -16.49
CA GLU A 38 -5.71 -2.10 -16.35
C GLU A 38 -4.46 -3.00 -16.23
N ALA A 39 -3.41 -2.70 -17.00
CA ALA A 39 -2.14 -3.43 -16.91
C ALA A 39 -1.41 -3.23 -15.56
N ALA A 40 -1.39 -1.99 -15.06
CA ALA A 40 -0.80 -1.67 -13.76
C ALA A 40 -1.61 -2.30 -12.62
N LYS A 41 -2.94 -2.28 -12.74
CA LYS A 41 -3.89 -2.92 -11.84
C LYS A 41 -3.65 -4.43 -11.79
N ALA A 42 -3.63 -5.12 -12.92
CA ALA A 42 -3.36 -6.56 -12.96
C ALA A 42 -2.03 -6.91 -12.30
N THR A 43 -0.98 -6.14 -12.55
CA THR A 43 0.35 -6.32 -11.93
C THR A 43 0.29 -6.13 -10.40
N ALA A 44 -0.36 -5.07 -9.92
CA ALA A 44 -0.51 -4.82 -8.49
C ALA A 44 -1.34 -5.89 -7.79
N GLN A 45 -2.41 -6.37 -8.42
CA GLN A 45 -3.26 -7.45 -7.90
C GLN A 45 -2.51 -8.78 -7.81
N ARG A 46 -1.75 -9.13 -8.86
CA ARG A 46 -0.92 -10.35 -8.86
C ARG A 46 0.14 -10.29 -7.76
N ALA A 47 0.84 -9.18 -7.63
CA ALA A 47 1.85 -9.01 -6.59
C ALA A 47 1.23 -9.07 -5.19
N LEU A 48 0.07 -8.43 -4.99
CA LEU A 48 -0.67 -8.52 -3.74
C LEU A 48 -1.00 -9.99 -3.43
N ASN A 49 -1.60 -10.72 -4.38
CA ASN A 49 -2.00 -12.13 -4.25
C ASN A 49 -0.82 -13.09 -4.04
N SER A 50 0.29 -12.89 -4.74
CA SER A 50 1.50 -13.71 -4.61
C SER A 50 2.29 -13.42 -3.34
N THR A 51 2.07 -12.27 -2.70
CA THR A 51 2.81 -11.87 -1.50
C THR A 51 2.11 -12.37 -0.25
N GLU A 52 2.82 -13.16 0.54
CA GLU A 52 2.41 -13.52 1.89
C GLU A 52 2.58 -12.32 2.83
N GLY A 53 1.48 -11.91 3.47
CA GLY A 53 1.45 -10.72 4.30
C GLY A 53 0.04 -10.31 4.70
N LYS A 54 -0.07 -9.65 5.86
CA LYS A 54 -1.34 -9.16 6.41
C LYS A 54 -1.55 -7.66 6.18
N HIS A 55 -0.46 -6.90 6.09
CA HIS A 55 -0.45 -5.44 6.06
C HIS A 55 0.23 -4.92 4.77
N PHE A 56 -0.57 -4.28 3.94
CA PHE A 56 -0.15 -3.65 2.69
C PHE A 56 -0.51 -2.17 2.69
N VAL A 57 0.26 -1.38 1.95
CA VAL A 57 0.10 0.07 1.92
C VAL A 57 0.31 0.57 0.49
N ILE A 58 -0.52 1.52 0.06
CA ILE A 58 -0.37 2.17 -1.24
C ILE A 58 0.35 3.49 -1.03
N LEU A 59 1.37 3.73 -1.83
CA LEU A 59 2.09 4.99 -1.89
C LEU A 59 1.46 5.91 -2.94
N LEU A 60 1.22 7.16 -2.56
CA LEU A 60 0.65 8.21 -3.40
C LEU A 60 1.66 9.37 -3.58
N ARG A 61 1.65 9.96 -4.79
CA ARG A 61 2.69 10.91 -5.25
C ARG A 61 2.64 12.31 -4.59
N GLY A 62 1.54 12.74 -3.95
CA GLY A 62 1.47 14.07 -3.32
C GLY A 62 0.12 14.42 -2.69
N ALA A 63 0.12 15.44 -1.80
CA ALA A 63 -1.05 15.85 -1.03
C ALA A 63 -2.16 16.37 -1.96
N GLY A 64 -3.33 15.72 -1.90
CA GLY A 64 -4.46 16.03 -2.77
C GLY A 64 -4.49 15.26 -4.10
N SER A 65 -3.42 14.53 -4.44
CA SER A 65 -3.41 13.67 -5.64
C SER A 65 -3.54 12.20 -5.26
N CYS A 66 -4.60 11.53 -5.72
CA CYS A 66 -4.76 10.07 -5.60
C CYS A 66 -4.01 9.33 -6.71
N GLN A 67 -2.82 9.82 -7.07
CA GLN A 67 -1.98 9.20 -8.09
C GLN A 67 -1.20 8.06 -7.46
N TYR A 68 -1.53 6.84 -7.88
CA TYR A 68 -0.81 5.63 -7.51
C TYR A 68 0.67 5.75 -7.87
N GLN A 69 1.54 5.61 -6.87
CA GLN A 69 2.98 5.56 -7.07
C GLN A 69 3.49 4.12 -6.96
N GLY A 70 3.04 3.36 -5.95
CA GLY A 70 3.45 1.96 -5.79
C GLY A 70 2.74 1.24 -4.66
N LEU A 71 2.84 -0.08 -4.64
CA LEU A 71 2.30 -0.95 -3.60
C LEU A 71 3.44 -1.47 -2.74
N TYR A 72 3.28 -1.38 -1.43
CA TYR A 72 4.27 -1.76 -0.45
C TYR A 72 3.68 -2.78 0.55
N ARG A 73 4.52 -3.68 1.05
CA ARG A 73 4.23 -4.57 2.18
C ARG A 73 4.91 -4.04 3.43
N TYR A 74 4.17 -3.98 4.53
CA TYR A 74 4.74 -3.66 5.83
C TYR A 74 5.38 -4.91 6.45
N LEU A 75 6.65 -4.78 6.86
CA LEU A 75 7.44 -5.80 7.55
C LEU A 75 7.57 -5.43 9.02
N PRO A 76 6.85 -6.10 9.93
CA PRO A 76 6.91 -5.78 11.36
C PRO A 76 8.28 -6.06 11.98
N GLU A 77 9.06 -6.98 11.40
CA GLU A 77 10.41 -7.33 11.86
C GLU A 77 11.42 -6.20 11.69
N LEU A 78 11.25 -5.38 10.65
CA LEU A 78 12.19 -4.32 10.27
C LEU A 78 11.61 -2.92 10.49
N ASP A 79 10.37 -2.82 11.00
CA ASP A 79 9.57 -1.58 11.07
C ASP A 79 9.62 -0.78 9.76
N ALA A 80 9.59 -1.50 8.63
CA ALA A 80 9.85 -0.95 7.31
C ALA A 80 8.87 -1.47 6.25
N MET A 81 8.69 -0.69 5.18
CA MET A 81 7.81 -1.01 4.08
C MET A 81 8.63 -1.39 2.85
N LEU A 82 8.42 -2.60 2.34
CA LEU A 82 9.10 -3.12 1.15
C LEU A 82 8.23 -2.93 -0.10
N ARG A 83 8.79 -2.36 -1.16
CA ARG A 83 8.10 -2.17 -2.43
C ARG A 83 7.80 -3.52 -3.10
N LEU A 84 6.52 -3.77 -3.38
CA LEU A 84 6.06 -4.89 -4.19
C LEU A 84 6.01 -4.50 -5.67
N THR A 85 5.36 -3.38 -5.99
CA THR A 85 5.19 -2.92 -7.38
C THR A 85 5.17 -1.40 -7.48
N GLY A 86 5.29 -0.88 -8.72
CA GLY A 86 5.24 0.55 -9.02
C GLY A 86 6.59 1.24 -8.88
N GLY A 87 6.54 2.57 -8.81
CA GLY A 87 7.68 3.46 -8.65
C GLY A 87 7.95 3.87 -7.20
N GLY A 88 9.12 4.45 -6.97
CA GLY A 88 9.59 4.92 -5.66
C GLY A 88 10.71 4.06 -5.06
N PRO A 89 11.19 4.40 -3.86
CA PRO A 89 12.27 3.71 -3.16
C PRO A 89 11.91 2.24 -2.92
N ARG A 90 12.92 1.36 -2.91
CA ARG A 90 12.69 -0.07 -2.67
C ARG A 90 12.23 -0.35 -1.24
N LEU A 91 12.73 0.43 -0.28
CA LEU A 91 12.41 0.33 1.13
C LEU A 91 12.02 1.72 1.63
N VAL A 92 10.95 1.81 2.39
CA VAL A 92 10.51 3.06 3.04
C VAL A 92 10.43 2.81 4.54
N ASN A 93 11.16 3.61 5.30
CA ASN A 93 11.17 3.56 6.76
C ASN A 93 10.14 4.55 7.32
N ASN A 94 9.74 4.35 8.57
CA ASN A 94 8.76 5.21 9.24
C ASN A 94 9.16 6.70 9.24
N THR A 95 10.46 7.01 9.29
CA THR A 95 11.01 8.38 9.22
C THR A 95 10.77 9.09 7.88
N MET A 96 10.53 8.35 6.80
CA MET A 96 10.24 8.91 5.47
C MET A 96 8.74 9.18 5.27
N ILE A 97 7.89 8.80 6.24
CA ILE A 97 6.44 8.90 6.15
C ILE A 97 6.00 10.24 6.68
N GLN A 98 5.35 11.05 5.82
CA GLN A 98 4.85 12.36 6.22
C GLN A 98 3.41 12.30 6.74
N ARG A 99 2.54 11.48 6.12
CA ARG A 99 1.13 11.33 6.50
C ARG A 99 0.58 9.96 6.14
N PHE A 100 -0.31 9.49 7.01
CA PHE A 100 -1.16 8.33 6.79
C PHE A 100 -2.57 8.77 6.37
N TYR A 101 -3.15 8.08 5.39
CA TYR A 101 -4.50 8.26 4.88
C TYR A 101 -5.34 7.01 5.17
N LYS A 102 -6.64 7.19 5.33
CA LYS A 102 -7.64 6.16 5.61
C LYS A 102 -8.74 6.19 4.57
#